data_AF-A0A7R8ZT99-F1
#
_entry.id   AF-A0A7R8ZT99-F1
#
_cell.length_a   1.000
_cell.length_b   1.000
_cell.length_c   1.000
_cell.angle_alpha   90.00
_cell.angle_beta   90.00
_cell.angle_gamma   90.00
#
_symmetry.space_group_name_H-M   'P 1'
#
loop_
_entity.id
_entity.type
_entity.pdbx_description
1 polymer ?
#
loop_
_entity_poly.entity_id
_entity_poly.type
_entity_poly.pdbx_seq_one_letter_code
_entity_poly.pdbx_strand_id
1 'polypeptide(L)'
;MYVFVVKGPNWSVCFQSEEDLPYEEELLRNQYSVKHWLRYIEHKEASPDREQLYAVYERAVKELPGSYKLWSQYLRSRRSEVKGKYVIDPLFAEVNQVYERSLVFMNKMPRIWLEYIDFLISQGKVTETRLVLNRCLRSLPITQHNRIWPLYIDFVRMHDITETGIRIFRRYMKLCPEDAETFIEYLLEREQLDEAALMLAKCVNNQHFVSKRGESHHQLWNELCELISKNPDKVK
;
A
#
# COMPACT_ATOMS: atom_id res chain seq x y z
N MET A 1 28.33 38.28 4.40
CA MET A 1 27.29 37.24 4.57
C MET A 1 26.01 37.81 3.96
N TYR A 2 25.81 37.58 2.65
CA TYR A 2 24.66 38.11 1.94
C TYR A 2 23.48 37.17 2.13
N VAL A 3 22.48 37.65 2.87
CA VAL A 3 21.27 36.91 3.21
C VAL A 3 20.25 37.14 2.10
N PHE A 4 20.15 36.25 1.10
CA PHE A 4 19.06 36.31 0.14
C PHE A 4 17.80 35.69 0.76
N VAL A 5 16.79 36.53 1.00
CA VAL A 5 15.47 36.12 1.50
C VAL A 5 14.53 36.06 0.31
N VAL A 6 14.27 34.86 -0.22
CA VAL A 6 13.16 34.66 -1.16
C VAL A 6 11.91 34.37 -0.32
N LYS A 7 11.08 35.40 -0.11
CA LYS A 7 9.83 35.28 0.67
C LYS A 7 8.77 34.52 -0.15
N GLY A 8 8.53 33.26 0.20
CA GLY A 8 7.29 32.56 -0.14
C GLY A 8 6.23 32.75 0.96
N PRO A 9 4.92 32.70 0.64
CA PRO A 9 3.87 33.16 1.54
C PRO A 9 3.61 32.33 2.80
N ASN A 10 4.34 31.23 3.07
CA ASN A 10 4.14 30.41 4.28
C ASN A 10 5.34 29.52 4.69
N TRP A 11 6.58 29.88 4.33
CA TRP A 11 7.75 29.21 4.91
C TRP A 11 8.94 30.17 4.95
N SER A 12 9.61 30.23 6.10
CA SER A 12 10.89 30.91 6.30
C SER A 12 11.95 29.83 6.41
N VAL A 13 12.45 29.32 5.28
CA VAL A 13 13.57 28.37 5.27
C VAL A 13 14.77 29.18 4.80
N CYS A 14 15.67 29.48 5.74
CA CYS A 14 16.95 30.09 5.48
C CYS A 14 17.85 29.06 4.79
N PHE A 15 18.15 29.24 3.50
CA PHE A 15 19.21 28.50 2.81
C PHE A 15 20.30 29.47 2.40
N GLN A 16 21.46 29.39 3.04
CA GLN A 16 22.57 30.32 2.81
C GLN A 16 23.93 29.65 3.01
N SER A 17 24.20 28.54 2.31
CA SER A 17 25.58 28.25 1.93
C SER A 17 25.82 28.80 0.52
N GLU A 18 27.00 29.36 0.26
CA GLU A 18 27.40 29.79 -1.08
C GLU A 18 27.40 28.62 -2.09
N GLU A 19 27.45 27.39 -1.58
CA GLU A 19 27.45 26.14 -2.35
C GLU A 19 26.09 25.82 -3.00
N ASP A 20 24.98 26.36 -2.45
CA ASP A 20 23.62 26.14 -2.97
C ASP A 20 23.27 27.05 -4.16
N LEU A 21 23.99 28.18 -4.30
CA LEU A 21 23.69 29.23 -5.29
C LEU A 21 23.61 28.71 -6.73
N PRO A 22 24.52 27.84 -7.22
CA PRO A 22 24.44 27.34 -8.60
C PRO A 22 23.16 26.55 -8.87
N TYR A 23 22.68 25.79 -7.89
CA TYR A 23 21.47 24.97 -8.03
C TYR A 23 20.21 25.82 -7.99
N GLU A 24 20.15 26.85 -7.14
CA GLU A 24 19.02 27.78 -7.08
C GLU A 24 18.92 28.61 -8.37
N GLU A 25 20.04 29.05 -8.95
CA GLU A 25 20.05 29.72 -10.26
C GLU A 25 19.56 28.79 -11.39
N GLU A 26 19.99 27.52 -11.40
CA GLU A 26 19.51 26.52 -12.36
C GLU A 26 17.99 26.29 -12.23
N LEU A 27 17.46 26.25 -11.01
CA LEU A 27 16.04 26.08 -10.73
C LEU A 27 15.21 27.30 -11.10
N LEU A 28 15.71 28.51 -10.87
CA LEU A 28 15.04 29.74 -11.32
C LEU A 28 14.87 29.77 -12.85
N ARG A 29 15.86 29.26 -13.59
CA ARG A 29 15.78 29.15 -15.05
C ARG A 29 14.86 28.01 -15.50
N ASN A 30 14.84 26.89 -14.77
CA ASN A 30 14.18 25.65 -15.19
C ASN A 30 13.36 24.98 -14.07
N GLN A 31 12.39 25.69 -13.50
CA GLN A 31 11.61 25.26 -12.33
C GLN A 31 10.80 23.97 -12.52
N TYR A 32 10.42 23.63 -13.76
CA TYR A 32 9.62 22.44 -14.06
C TYR A 32 10.45 21.23 -14.52
N SER A 33 11.78 21.33 -14.46
CA SER A 33 12.65 20.23 -14.84
C SER A 33 12.96 19.33 -13.66
N VAL A 34 12.45 18.09 -13.71
CA VAL A 34 12.75 17.04 -12.71
C VAL A 34 14.26 16.82 -12.58
N LYS A 35 15.04 16.96 -13.66
CA LYS A 35 16.48 16.72 -13.65
C LYS A 35 17.24 17.70 -12.74
N HIS A 36 16.90 18.99 -12.80
CA HIS A 36 17.57 20.01 -11.97
C HIS A 36 17.21 19.83 -10.49
N TRP A 37 15.94 19.52 -10.18
CA TRP A 37 15.53 19.19 -8.82
C TRP A 37 16.28 17.98 -8.27
N LEU A 38 16.42 16.91 -9.06
CA LEU A 38 17.15 15.71 -8.62
C LEU A 38 18.62 15.99 -8.36
N ARG A 39 19.29 16.79 -9.21
CA ARG A 39 20.69 17.16 -8.98
C ARG A 39 20.85 17.95 -7.67
N TYR A 40 19.94 18.86 -7.37
CA TYR A 40 19.98 19.61 -6.12
C TYR A 40 19.73 18.71 -4.91
N ILE A 41 18.77 17.79 -5.02
CA ILE A 41 18.50 16.76 -4.00
C ILE A 41 19.73 15.89 -3.78
N GLU A 42 20.40 15.42 -4.83
CA GLU A 42 21.64 14.61 -4.74
C GLU A 42 22.74 15.36 -4.00
N HIS A 43 22.91 16.66 -4.26
CA HIS A 43 23.85 17.51 -3.52
C HIS A 43 23.48 17.60 -2.03
N LYS A 44 22.20 17.80 -1.70
CA LYS A 44 21.74 17.86 -0.30
C LYS A 44 21.74 16.50 0.39
N GLU A 45 21.60 15.39 -0.33
CA GLU A 45 21.70 14.04 0.23
C GLU A 45 23.11 13.72 0.74
N ALA A 46 24.14 14.34 0.16
CA ALA A 46 25.53 14.22 0.63
C ALA A 46 25.78 14.96 1.95
N SER A 47 24.94 15.95 2.26
CA SER A 47 25.02 16.74 3.50
C SER A 47 24.31 16.04 4.66
N PRO A 48 24.79 16.22 5.91
CA PRO A 48 24.16 15.62 7.09
C PRO A 48 22.83 16.27 7.48
N ASP A 49 22.55 17.47 6.96
CA ASP A 49 21.34 18.24 7.27
C ASP A 49 20.11 17.71 6.51
N ARG A 50 19.35 16.86 7.20
CA ARG A 50 18.12 16.25 6.66
C ARG A 50 16.96 17.25 6.56
N GLU A 51 16.93 18.28 7.41
CA GLU A 51 15.85 19.26 7.43
C GLU A 51 15.87 20.09 6.14
N GLN A 52 17.06 20.53 5.75
CA GLN A 52 17.29 21.21 4.47
C GLN A 52 16.94 20.32 3.27
N LEU A 53 17.36 19.05 3.29
CA LEU A 53 17.05 18.09 2.23
C LEU A 53 15.53 17.96 2.04
N TYR A 54 14.77 17.81 3.13
CA TYR A 54 13.33 17.67 3.06
C TYR A 54 12.62 18.96 2.64
N ALA A 55 13.13 20.13 3.02
CA ALA A 55 12.62 21.39 2.53
C ALA A 55 12.80 21.53 0.99
N VAL A 56 13.90 21.02 0.42
CA VAL A 56 14.06 20.93 -1.04
C VAL A 56 13.06 19.96 -1.66
N TYR A 57 12.84 18.78 -1.06
CA TYR A 57 11.81 17.84 -1.54
C TYR A 57 10.40 18.46 -1.52
N GLU A 58 10.03 19.15 -0.44
CA GLU A 58 8.73 19.82 -0.30
C GLU A 58 8.52 20.90 -1.37
N ARG A 59 9.58 21.66 -1.71
CA ARG A 59 9.56 22.61 -2.83
C ARG A 59 9.41 21.89 -4.17
N ALA A 60 10.21 20.86 -4.42
CA ALA A 60 10.21 20.13 -5.69
C ALA A 60 8.83 19.52 -5.99
N VAL A 61 8.21 18.92 -4.98
CA VAL A 61 6.89 18.30 -5.08
C VAL A 61 5.76 19.32 -5.21
N LYS A 62 5.93 20.52 -4.65
CA LYS A 62 4.97 21.62 -4.83
C LYS A 62 4.97 22.14 -6.28
N GLU A 63 6.14 22.28 -6.88
CA GLU A 63 6.26 22.71 -8.28
C GLU A 63 5.89 21.59 -9.27
N LEU A 64 6.21 20.33 -8.92
CA LEU A 64 6.01 19.16 -9.78
C LEU A 64 5.22 18.04 -9.06
N PRO A 65 3.94 18.27 -8.74
CA PRO A 65 3.15 17.32 -7.94
C PRO A 65 2.85 16.00 -8.66
N GLY A 66 2.93 15.96 -9.99
CA GLY A 66 2.74 14.75 -10.79
C GLY A 66 3.98 13.89 -11.00
N SER A 67 5.15 14.30 -10.49
CA SER A 67 6.40 13.57 -10.73
C SER A 67 6.49 12.33 -9.84
N TYR A 68 6.23 11.15 -10.41
CA TYR A 68 6.40 9.87 -9.72
C TYR A 68 7.81 9.71 -9.15
N LYS A 69 8.84 10.13 -9.90
CA LYS A 69 10.24 9.94 -9.50
C LYS A 69 10.57 10.74 -8.24
N LEU A 70 10.12 12.00 -8.16
CA LEU A 70 10.32 12.85 -6.98
C LEU A 70 9.59 12.28 -5.76
N TRP A 71 8.31 11.92 -5.91
CA TRP A 71 7.55 11.31 -4.82
C TRP A 71 8.15 9.99 -4.33
N SER A 72 8.56 9.11 -5.24
CA SER A 72 9.14 7.81 -4.88
C SER A 72 10.47 7.96 -4.13
N GLN A 73 11.34 8.89 -4.55
CA GLN A 73 12.59 9.15 -3.84
C GLN A 73 12.34 9.82 -2.48
N TYR A 74 11.42 10.78 -2.42
CA TYR A 74 11.06 11.47 -1.19
C TYR A 74 10.50 10.50 -0.13
N LEU A 75 9.53 9.67 -0.51
CA LEU A 75 8.93 8.68 0.38
C LEU A 75 9.95 7.64 0.86
N ARG A 76 10.88 7.21 0.00
CA ARG A 76 11.96 6.30 0.37
C ARG A 76 12.90 6.94 1.40
N SER A 77 13.29 8.20 1.19
CA SER A 77 14.13 8.94 2.13
C SER A 77 13.45 9.04 3.50
N ARG A 78 12.18 9.46 3.53
CA ARG A 78 11.36 9.56 4.74
C ARG A 78 11.21 8.22 5.46
N ARG A 79 10.96 7.13 4.72
CA ARG A 79 10.88 5.78 5.29
C ARG A 79 12.20 5.31 5.89
N SER A 80 13.34 5.70 5.29
CA SER A 80 14.67 5.33 5.79
C SER A 80 15.00 5.96 7.14
N GLU A 81 14.49 7.18 7.42
CA GLU A 81 14.70 7.89 8.67
C GLU A 81 14.00 7.24 9.87
N VAL A 82 12.87 6.60 9.59
CA VAL A 82 12.05 5.91 10.59
C VAL A 82 12.56 4.48 10.84
N LYS A 83 13.45 3.97 9.97
CA LYS A 83 13.99 2.61 10.08
C LYS A 83 14.83 2.49 11.36
N GLY A 84 14.44 1.56 12.24
CA GLY A 84 15.11 1.32 13.52
C GLY A 84 14.57 2.14 14.70
N LYS A 85 13.57 2.99 14.49
CA LYS A 85 12.86 3.70 15.56
C LYS A 85 11.64 2.90 16.03
N TYR A 86 11.16 3.21 17.23
CA TYR A 86 9.95 2.60 17.77
C TYR A 86 8.70 3.17 17.10
N VAL A 87 7.69 2.32 16.87
CA VAL A 87 6.43 2.67 16.17
C VAL A 87 5.68 3.86 16.78
N ILE A 88 5.90 4.15 18.06
CA ILE A 88 5.25 5.24 18.80
C ILE A 88 5.88 6.62 18.47
N ASP A 89 7.05 6.64 17.83
CA ASP A 89 7.75 7.87 17.47
C ASP A 89 6.88 8.76 16.55
N PRO A 90 6.75 10.07 16.83
CA PRO A 90 5.96 11.00 16.01
C PRO A 90 6.37 11.02 14.53
N LEU A 91 7.60 10.65 14.21
CA LEU A 91 8.06 10.57 12.83
C LEU A 91 7.25 9.57 11.98
N PHE A 92 6.72 8.49 12.57
CA PHE A 92 5.81 7.60 11.84
C PHE A 92 4.56 8.33 11.37
N ALA A 93 4.00 9.24 12.19
CA ALA A 93 2.84 10.03 11.83
C ALA A 93 3.17 11.04 10.72
N GLU A 94 4.34 11.67 10.76
CA GLU A 94 4.81 12.56 9.69
C GLU A 94 4.96 11.81 8.35
N VAL A 95 5.59 10.64 8.36
CA VAL A 95 5.73 9.82 7.14
C VAL A 95 4.38 9.38 6.60
N ASN A 96 3.44 8.99 7.48
CA ASN A 96 2.05 8.68 7.07
C ASN A 96 1.40 9.89 6.39
N GLN A 97 1.58 11.10 6.92
CA GLN A 97 1.06 12.33 6.31
C GLN A 97 1.66 12.61 4.93
N VAL A 98 2.97 12.36 4.74
CA VAL A 98 3.62 12.49 3.43
C VAL A 98 3.04 11.49 2.43
N TYR A 99 2.78 10.24 2.84
CA TYR A 99 2.09 9.26 2.00
C TYR A 99 0.70 9.73 1.60
N GLU A 100 -0.11 10.20 2.55
CA GLU A 100 -1.45 10.73 2.28
C GLU A 100 -1.42 11.89 1.27
N ARG A 101 -0.46 12.82 1.41
CA ARG A 101 -0.25 13.92 0.46
C ARG A 101 0.15 13.41 -0.93
N SER A 102 1.03 12.41 -1.00
CA SER A 102 1.45 11.82 -2.29
C SER A 102 0.28 11.20 -3.04
N LEU A 103 -0.65 10.58 -2.33
CA LEU A 103 -1.81 9.92 -2.91
C LEU A 103 -2.85 10.89 -3.47
N VAL A 104 -2.85 12.16 -3.06
CA VAL A 104 -3.72 13.19 -3.66
C VAL A 104 -3.42 13.31 -5.16
N PHE A 105 -2.14 13.32 -5.54
CA PHE A 105 -1.72 13.49 -6.92
C PHE A 105 -1.44 12.15 -7.63
N MET A 106 -0.94 11.14 -6.90
CA MET A 106 -0.46 9.87 -7.47
C MET A 106 -1.38 8.67 -7.19
N ASN A 107 -2.69 8.88 -6.97
CA ASN A 107 -3.63 7.79 -6.62
C ASN A 107 -3.75 6.65 -7.66
N LYS A 108 -3.29 6.84 -8.90
CA LYS A 108 -3.31 5.81 -9.95
C LYS A 108 -2.08 4.90 -9.93
N MET A 109 -1.05 5.21 -9.14
CA MET A 109 0.20 4.45 -9.12
C MET A 109 0.14 3.36 -8.05
N PRO A 110 0.03 2.07 -8.42
CA PRO A 110 -0.13 0.99 -7.44
C PRO A 110 1.08 0.85 -6.52
N ARG A 111 2.29 1.17 -6.99
CA ARG A 111 3.51 1.03 -6.20
C ARG A 111 3.54 1.88 -4.93
N ILE A 112 3.02 3.11 -4.99
CA ILE A 112 2.95 3.99 -3.80
C ILE A 112 1.94 3.42 -2.80
N TRP A 113 0.81 2.89 -3.27
CA TRP A 113 -0.15 2.21 -2.41
C TRP A 113 0.45 0.99 -1.72
N LEU A 114 1.16 0.14 -2.46
CA LEU A 114 1.82 -1.06 -1.93
C LEU A 114 2.83 -0.69 -0.83
N GLU A 115 3.69 0.29 -1.09
CA GLU A 115 4.68 0.78 -0.12
C GLU A 115 4.02 1.40 1.13
N TYR A 116 2.91 2.12 0.96
CA TYR A 116 2.18 2.70 2.08
C TYR A 116 1.45 1.65 2.93
N ILE A 117 0.78 0.68 2.29
CA ILE A 117 0.09 -0.40 3.00
C ILE A 117 1.10 -1.23 3.79
N ASP A 118 2.23 -1.61 3.18
CA ASP A 118 3.33 -2.31 3.85
C ASP A 118 3.86 -1.51 5.06
N PHE A 119 4.01 -0.20 4.91
CA PHE A 119 4.40 0.67 6.01
C PHE A 119 3.36 0.71 7.14
N LEU A 120 2.06 0.76 6.84
CA LEU A 120 1.00 0.71 7.87
C LEU A 120 0.89 -0.65 8.56
N ILE A 121 1.07 -1.75 7.82
CA ILE A 121 1.14 -3.11 8.40
C ILE A 121 2.29 -3.18 9.41
N SER A 122 3.46 -2.62 9.08
CA SER A 122 4.60 -2.58 9.99
C SER A 122 4.35 -1.78 11.29
N GLN A 123 3.38 -0.86 11.28
CA GLN A 123 2.96 -0.10 12.46
C GLN A 123 1.88 -0.83 13.30
N GLY A 124 1.32 -1.93 12.81
CA GLY A 124 0.26 -2.68 13.51
C GLY A 124 -1.11 -1.96 13.53
N LYS A 125 -1.33 -0.95 12.68
CA LYS A 125 -2.57 -0.15 12.68
C LYS A 125 -3.69 -0.80 11.87
N VAL A 126 -4.28 -1.88 12.39
CA VAL A 126 -5.26 -2.74 11.69
C VAL A 126 -6.41 -1.95 11.04
N THR A 127 -7.07 -1.05 11.79
CA THR A 127 -8.22 -0.29 11.28
C THR A 127 -7.83 0.66 10.16
N GLU A 128 -6.72 1.38 10.31
CA GLU A 128 -6.21 2.34 9.32
C GLU A 128 -5.79 1.60 8.04
N THR A 129 -5.01 0.52 8.17
CA THR A 129 -4.59 -0.33 7.06
C THR A 129 -5.78 -0.84 6.25
N ARG A 130 -6.83 -1.34 6.92
CA ARG A 130 -8.05 -1.81 6.27
C ARG A 130 -8.76 -0.69 5.48
N LEU A 131 -8.85 0.52 6.05
CA LEU A 131 -9.47 1.66 5.36
C LEU A 131 -8.67 2.07 4.13
N VAL A 132 -7.33 2.09 4.24
CA VAL A 132 -6.42 2.38 3.14
C VAL A 132 -6.50 1.33 2.04
N LEU A 133 -6.56 0.03 2.38
CA LEU A 133 -6.77 -1.06 1.43
C LEU A 133 -8.09 -0.90 0.65
N ASN A 134 -9.18 -0.57 1.35
CA ASN A 134 -10.47 -0.32 0.70
C ASN A 134 -10.43 0.92 -0.21
N ARG A 135 -9.73 1.98 0.20
CA ARG A 135 -9.52 3.19 -0.61
C ARG A 135 -8.64 2.91 -1.84
N CYS A 136 -7.61 2.09 -1.69
CA CYS A 136 -6.73 1.63 -2.74
C CYS A 136 -7.53 0.93 -3.86
N LEU A 137 -8.35 -0.06 -3.50
CA LEU A 137 -9.21 -0.78 -4.45
C LEU A 137 -10.27 0.10 -5.14
N ARG A 138 -10.68 1.22 -4.51
CA ARG A 138 -11.58 2.21 -5.12
C ARG A 138 -10.85 3.15 -6.08
N SER A 139 -9.58 3.43 -5.80
CA SER A 139 -8.79 4.41 -6.56
C SER A 139 -8.16 3.81 -7.81
N LEU A 140 -7.74 2.54 -7.71
CA LEU A 140 -7.05 1.83 -8.79
C LEU A 140 -8.02 1.12 -9.75
N PRO A 141 -7.70 1.07 -11.05
CA PRO A 141 -8.43 0.24 -12.02
C PRO A 141 -8.40 -1.24 -11.65
N ILE A 142 -9.44 -1.99 -12.04
CA ILE A 142 -9.59 -3.42 -11.75
C ILE A 142 -8.40 -4.25 -12.27
N THR A 143 -7.78 -3.84 -13.39
CA THR A 143 -6.60 -4.50 -13.97
C THR A 143 -5.38 -4.53 -13.05
N GLN A 144 -5.35 -3.67 -12.02
CA GLN A 144 -4.25 -3.62 -11.03
C GLN A 144 -4.63 -4.29 -9.70
N HIS A 145 -5.88 -4.75 -9.54
CA HIS A 145 -6.34 -5.34 -8.28
C HIS A 145 -5.62 -6.64 -7.96
N ASN A 146 -5.16 -7.39 -8.96
CA ASN A 146 -4.33 -8.59 -8.81
C ASN A 146 -3.04 -8.37 -8.01
N ARG A 147 -2.51 -7.14 -7.96
CA ARG A 147 -1.33 -6.80 -7.15
C ARG A 147 -1.67 -6.48 -5.70
N ILE A 148 -2.89 -6.01 -5.44
CA ILE A 148 -3.34 -5.57 -4.10
C ILE A 148 -3.97 -6.71 -3.33
N TRP A 149 -4.70 -7.59 -4.01
CA TRP A 149 -5.44 -8.68 -3.36
C TRP A 149 -4.55 -9.64 -2.56
N PRO A 150 -3.39 -10.12 -3.05
CA PRO A 150 -2.52 -10.99 -2.25
C PRO A 150 -2.19 -10.37 -0.88
N LEU A 151 -1.77 -9.10 -0.87
CA LEU A 151 -1.49 -8.38 0.37
C LEU A 151 -2.72 -8.21 1.27
N TYR A 152 -3.91 -7.99 0.68
CA TYR A 152 -5.13 -7.87 1.47
C TYR A 152 -5.54 -9.21 2.08
N ILE A 153 -5.41 -10.32 1.35
CA ILE A 153 -5.68 -11.65 1.85
C ILE A 153 -4.71 -12.03 2.97
N ASP A 154 -3.41 -11.79 2.78
CA ASP A 154 -2.40 -12.01 3.80
C ASP A 154 -2.69 -11.19 5.07
N PHE A 155 -3.06 -9.91 4.90
CA PHE A 155 -3.49 -9.05 6.00
C PHE A 155 -4.70 -9.59 6.76
N VAL A 156 -5.71 -10.11 6.06
CA VAL A 156 -6.89 -10.73 6.69
C VAL A 156 -6.52 -12.03 7.40
N ARG A 157 -5.61 -12.85 6.84
CA ARG A 157 -5.13 -14.07 7.50
C ARG A 157 -4.36 -13.76 8.79
N MET A 158 -3.57 -12.69 8.81
CA MET A 158 -2.82 -12.25 9.99
C MET A 158 -3.70 -11.74 11.15
N HIS A 159 -4.95 -11.33 10.90
CA HIS A 159 -5.83 -10.75 11.92
C HIS A 159 -7.09 -11.58 12.14
N ASP A 160 -7.48 -11.80 13.40
CA ASP A 160 -8.63 -12.63 13.77
C ASP A 160 -9.98 -11.89 13.67
N ILE A 161 -10.32 -11.40 12.47
CA ILE A 161 -11.60 -10.73 12.22
C ILE A 161 -12.40 -11.52 11.20
N THR A 162 -13.13 -12.53 11.69
CA THR A 162 -13.87 -13.51 10.87
C THR A 162 -14.88 -12.86 9.93
N GLU A 163 -15.84 -12.09 10.44
CA GLU A 163 -16.92 -11.52 9.62
C GLU A 163 -16.40 -10.54 8.56
N THR A 164 -15.44 -9.68 8.94
CA THR A 164 -14.85 -8.73 7.99
C THR A 164 -14.01 -9.46 6.95
N GLY A 165 -13.25 -10.48 7.36
CA GLY A 165 -12.50 -11.33 6.45
C GLY A 165 -13.40 -12.01 5.43
N ILE A 166 -14.48 -12.66 5.86
CA ILE A 166 -15.47 -13.29 4.98
C ILE A 166 -16.01 -12.30 3.96
N ARG A 167 -16.38 -11.08 4.38
CA ARG A 167 -16.87 -10.04 3.46
C ARG A 167 -15.83 -9.62 2.43
N ILE A 168 -14.56 -9.53 2.81
CA ILE A 168 -13.45 -9.19 1.92
C ILE A 168 -13.22 -10.32 0.91
N PHE A 169 -13.17 -11.58 1.36
CA PHE A 169 -13.03 -12.74 0.49
C PHE A 169 -14.21 -12.89 -0.47
N ARG A 170 -15.46 -12.67 -0.03
CA ARG A 170 -16.62 -12.65 -0.95
C ARG A 170 -16.48 -11.61 -2.05
N ARG A 171 -15.85 -10.46 -1.76
CA ARG A 171 -15.55 -9.45 -2.78
C ARG A 171 -14.42 -9.90 -3.70
N TYR A 172 -13.40 -10.56 -3.17
CA TYR A 172 -12.30 -11.13 -3.95
C TYR A 172 -12.80 -12.18 -4.95
N MET A 173 -13.67 -13.10 -4.50
CA MET A 173 -14.29 -14.15 -5.32
C MET A 173 -15.07 -13.64 -6.53
N LYS A 174 -15.63 -12.43 -6.46
CA LYS A 174 -16.32 -11.81 -7.61
C LYS A 174 -15.36 -11.44 -8.75
N LEU A 175 -14.08 -11.23 -8.43
CA LEU A 175 -13.05 -10.84 -9.39
C LEU A 175 -12.22 -12.05 -9.84
N CYS A 176 -11.89 -12.94 -8.90
CA CYS A 176 -11.04 -14.11 -9.13
C CYS A 176 -11.78 -15.36 -8.65
N PRO A 177 -12.73 -15.90 -9.42
CA PRO A 177 -13.46 -17.12 -9.05
C PRO A 177 -12.56 -18.36 -9.00
N GLU A 178 -11.40 -18.32 -9.67
CA GLU A 178 -10.40 -19.38 -9.68
C GLU A 178 -9.73 -19.59 -8.30
N ASP A 179 -9.72 -18.58 -7.42
CA ASP A 179 -9.13 -18.66 -6.08
C ASP A 179 -10.11 -19.13 -5.00
N ALA A 180 -11.14 -19.89 -5.39
CA ALA A 180 -12.15 -20.41 -4.47
C ALA A 180 -11.54 -21.23 -3.33
N GLU A 181 -10.52 -22.02 -3.63
CA GLU A 181 -9.83 -22.88 -2.68
C GLU A 181 -9.20 -22.09 -1.54
N THR A 182 -8.53 -20.96 -1.83
CA THR A 182 -7.90 -20.09 -0.82
C THR A 182 -8.93 -19.53 0.16
N PHE A 183 -10.16 -19.29 -0.31
CA PHE A 183 -11.27 -18.86 0.54
C PHE A 183 -11.83 -20.02 1.38
N ILE A 184 -11.97 -21.22 0.79
CA ILE A 184 -12.43 -22.42 1.51
C ILE A 184 -11.46 -22.75 2.65
N GLU A 185 -10.14 -22.73 2.39
CA GLU A 185 -9.12 -22.90 3.44
C GLU A 185 -9.29 -21.91 4.58
N TYR A 186 -9.46 -20.63 4.24
CA TYR A 186 -9.65 -19.59 5.24
C TYR A 186 -10.91 -19.83 6.10
N LEU A 187 -11.99 -20.34 5.51
CA LEU A 187 -13.21 -20.68 6.25
C LEU A 187 -13.01 -21.90 7.15
N LEU A 188 -12.26 -22.91 6.68
CA LEU A 188 -11.91 -24.10 7.47
C LEU A 188 -11.03 -23.73 8.67
N GLU A 189 -10.02 -22.87 8.48
CA GLU A 189 -9.14 -22.36 9.54
C GLU A 189 -9.92 -21.61 10.65
N ARG A 190 -11.05 -21.00 10.30
CA ARG A 190 -11.90 -20.21 11.22
C ARG A 190 -13.15 -20.97 11.71
N GLU A 191 -13.21 -22.29 11.48
CA GLU A 191 -14.35 -23.16 11.81
C GLU A 191 -15.71 -22.69 11.25
N GLN A 192 -15.73 -21.94 10.14
CA GLN A 192 -16.94 -21.50 9.45
C GLN A 192 -17.40 -22.59 8.47
N LEU A 193 -17.79 -23.75 9.01
CA LEU A 193 -18.05 -24.97 8.25
C LEU A 193 -19.26 -24.87 7.32
N ASP A 194 -20.33 -24.18 7.76
CA ASP A 194 -21.52 -23.92 6.93
C ASP A 194 -21.15 -23.23 5.61
N GLU A 195 -20.40 -22.12 5.71
CA GLU A 195 -19.99 -21.35 4.54
C GLU A 195 -18.99 -22.12 3.68
N ALA A 196 -18.08 -22.87 4.31
CA ALA A 196 -17.12 -23.71 3.60
C ALA A 196 -17.83 -24.78 2.77
N ALA A 197 -18.80 -25.49 3.35
CA ALA A 197 -19.59 -26.51 2.67
C ALA A 197 -20.40 -25.92 1.50
N LEU A 198 -21.05 -24.77 1.70
CA LEU A 198 -21.78 -24.07 0.63
C LEU A 198 -20.86 -23.64 -0.52
N MET A 199 -19.64 -23.19 -0.21
CA MET A 199 -18.67 -22.81 -1.23
C MET A 199 -18.09 -24.01 -1.97
N LEU A 200 -17.76 -25.10 -1.27
CA LEU A 200 -17.33 -26.36 -1.88
C LEU A 200 -18.42 -26.94 -2.80
N ALA A 201 -19.68 -26.96 -2.35
CA ALA A 201 -20.81 -27.39 -3.17
C ALA A 201 -20.96 -26.56 -4.46
N LYS A 202 -20.77 -25.23 -4.37
CA LYS A 202 -20.76 -24.36 -5.56
C LYS A 202 -19.61 -24.66 -6.51
N CYS A 203 -18.43 -24.99 -5.98
CA CYS A 203 -17.26 -25.32 -6.81
C CYS A 203 -17.45 -26.68 -7.51
N VAL A 204 -17.94 -27.70 -6.79
CA VAL A 204 -18.18 -29.03 -7.37
C VAL A 204 -19.28 -28.99 -8.43
N ASN A 205 -20.37 -28.24 -8.18
CA ASN A 205 -21.47 -28.13 -9.15
C ASN A 205 -21.10 -27.33 -10.41
N ASN A 206 -20.01 -26.55 -10.39
CA ASN A 206 -19.59 -25.77 -11.55
C ASN A 206 -18.67 -26.59 -12.45
N GLN A 207 -19.20 -27.12 -13.55
CA GLN A 207 -18.45 -27.95 -14.51
C GLN A 207 -17.27 -27.26 -15.20
N HIS A 208 -17.17 -25.93 -15.11
CA HIS A 208 -16.06 -25.16 -15.68
C HIS A 208 -15.01 -24.74 -14.63
N PHE A 209 -15.18 -25.13 -13.37
CA PHE A 209 -14.22 -24.80 -12.33
C PHE A 209 -12.95 -25.62 -12.51
N VAL A 210 -11.82 -24.93 -12.69
CA VAL A 210 -10.50 -25.57 -12.74
C VAL A 210 -9.78 -25.26 -11.44
N SER A 211 -9.46 -26.31 -10.70
CA SER A 211 -8.70 -26.21 -9.46
C SER A 211 -7.30 -25.64 -9.72
N LYS A 212 -6.86 -24.68 -8.90
CA LYS A 212 -5.47 -24.19 -8.95
C LYS A 212 -4.47 -25.21 -8.39
N ARG A 213 -4.93 -26.09 -7.48
CA ARG A 213 -4.17 -27.25 -6.99
C ARG A 213 -4.08 -28.40 -8.00
N GLY A 214 -4.86 -28.34 -9.08
CA GLY A 214 -4.99 -29.45 -10.03
C GLY A 214 -5.84 -30.60 -9.49
N GLU A 215 -6.67 -30.35 -8.47
CA GLU A 215 -7.57 -31.34 -7.92
C GLU A 215 -8.74 -31.62 -8.87
N SER A 216 -9.16 -32.88 -8.91
CA SER A 216 -10.32 -33.30 -9.67
C SER A 216 -11.62 -32.93 -8.95
N HIS A 217 -12.71 -32.75 -9.72
CA HIS A 217 -14.06 -32.56 -9.15
C HIS A 217 -14.44 -33.66 -8.15
N HIS A 218 -13.99 -34.89 -8.36
CA HIS A 218 -14.23 -36.01 -7.44
C HIS A 218 -13.51 -35.84 -6.10
N GLN A 219 -12.29 -35.29 -6.08
CA GLN A 219 -11.57 -35.02 -4.84
C GLN A 219 -12.27 -33.93 -4.02
N LEU A 220 -12.66 -32.83 -4.66
CA LEU A 220 -13.44 -31.76 -4.02
C LEU A 220 -14.79 -32.27 -3.48
N TRP A 221 -15.43 -33.20 -4.19
CA TRP A 221 -16.65 -33.85 -3.70
C TRP A 221 -16.40 -34.72 -2.48
N ASN A 222 -15.32 -35.50 -2.48
CA ASN A 222 -14.96 -36.32 -1.32
C ASN A 222 -14.66 -35.44 -0.09
N GLU A 223 -13.94 -34.32 -0.26
CA GLU A 223 -13.70 -33.36 0.81
C GLU A 223 -15.01 -32.78 1.37
N LEU A 224 -15.95 -32.42 0.50
CA LEU A 224 -17.28 -31.96 0.91
C LEU A 224 -18.03 -33.04 1.72
N CYS A 225 -18.04 -34.29 1.24
CA CYS A 225 -18.68 -35.40 1.95
C CYS A 225 -18.01 -35.67 3.32
N GLU A 226 -16.68 -35.60 3.39
CA GLU A 226 -15.95 -35.73 4.66
C GLU A 226 -16.27 -34.60 5.63
N LEU A 227 -16.34 -33.36 5.15
CA LEU A 227 -16.65 -32.19 5.97
C LEU A 227 -18.05 -32.30 6.59
N ILE A 228 -19.05 -32.64 5.77
CA ILE A 228 -20.44 -32.81 6.21
C ILE A 228 -20.59 -34.00 7.16
N SER A 229 -19.97 -35.14 6.84
CA SER A 229 -20.09 -36.36 7.67
C SER A 229 -19.40 -36.22 9.03
N LYS A 230 -18.28 -35.50 9.10
CA LYS A 230 -17.58 -35.22 10.36
C LYS A 230 -18.28 -34.16 11.22
N ASN A 231 -19.10 -33.28 10.63
CA ASN A 231 -19.75 -32.18 11.35
C ASN A 231 -21.26 -32.03 11.03
N PRO A 232 -22.11 -33.04 11.29
CA PRO A 232 -23.53 -32.99 10.92
C PRO A 232 -24.31 -31.87 11.63
N ASP A 233 -23.93 -31.53 12.87
CA ASP A 233 -24.65 -30.54 13.69
C ASP A 233 -24.25 -29.08 13.38
N LYS A 234 -23.08 -28.88 12.77
CA LYS A 234 -22.49 -27.57 12.46
C LYS A 234 -22.64 -27.18 10.98
N VAL A 235 -23.22 -28.06 10.16
CA VAL A 235 -23.51 -27.80 8.74
C VAL A 235 -25.03 -27.89 8.56
N LYS A 236 -25.71 -26.75 8.44
CA LYS A 236 -27.18 -26.68 8.29
C LYS A 236 -27.66 -26.32 6.89
#